data_AF-A0A1N6IQR4-F1
#
_entry.id   AF-A0A1N6IQR4-F1
#
_cell.length_a   1.000
_cell.length_b   1.000
_cell.length_c   1.000
_cell.angle_alpha   90.00
_cell.angle_beta   90.00
_cell.angle_gamma   90.00
#
_symmetry.space_group_name_H-M   'P 1'
#
loop_
_entity.id
_entity.type
_entity.pdbx_description
1 polymer ?
#
loop_
_entity_poly.entity_id
_entity_poly.type
_entity_poly.pdbx_seq_one_letter_code
_entity_poly.pdbx_strand_id
1 'polypeptide(L)'
;MKNILYYIFGFFILSSCSPNQDVNGDFLRGVEYDTSTNTGGGNGGSTTTRFLSKVSGVDSDGEKTTVDYIYTGSKLTSVKSQFDDGNENAVLTYNSNNQITHMDITNVESGETKLTKLDLVYDSGKLKSVSGTTESAGKLLYKSTTDMTYSGEKVTKVLTKMNAEDPDNPGQFILEYEVTSNLTYAGNNISNWKLATTTASAGPITIPPIVIESALSNYDTNKNPFASLPLAYNILSTHYNTSNQGMLGLSANNYKTIKVTAMGMSQSLTMTYQYNSDSYPTEMTSNAGDKLNFLYK
;
A
#
# COMPACT_ATOMS: atom_id res chain seq x y z
N MET A 1 -4.13 -53.12 23.81
CA MET A 1 -4.08 -51.86 24.57
C MET A 1 -3.07 -50.94 23.89
N LYS A 2 -3.54 -49.77 23.42
CA LYS A 2 -2.88 -48.45 23.26
C LYS A 2 -1.46 -48.42 22.66
N ASN A 3 -1.30 -47.89 21.44
CA ASN A 3 -0.88 -46.51 21.11
C ASN A 3 0.61 -46.49 20.68
N ILE A 4 1.14 -45.69 19.75
CA ILE A 4 0.65 -44.83 18.66
C ILE A 4 1.93 -44.32 17.95
N LEU A 5 1.91 -44.24 16.61
CA LEU A 5 2.63 -43.37 15.65
C LEU A 5 4.13 -43.02 15.80
N TYR A 6 4.85 -43.10 14.67
CA TYR A 6 5.91 -42.20 14.11
C TYR A 6 6.68 -43.07 13.08
N TYR A 7 6.75 -42.84 11.77
CA TYR A 7 6.92 -41.64 10.94
C TYR A 7 6.34 -41.92 9.53
N ILE A 8 5.60 -40.97 8.96
CA ILE A 8 5.39 -40.89 7.51
C ILE A 8 6.10 -39.63 7.02
N PHE A 9 7.06 -39.83 6.13
CA PHE A 9 7.63 -38.79 5.28
C PHE A 9 6.52 -38.20 4.40
N GLY A 10 6.24 -36.92 4.59
CA GLY A 10 5.37 -36.13 3.71
C GLY A 10 6.01 -34.77 3.53
N PHE A 11 6.64 -34.57 2.38
CA PHE A 11 7.09 -33.27 1.89
C PHE A 11 5.87 -32.35 1.75
N PHE A 12 5.60 -31.54 2.77
CA PHE A 12 4.74 -30.37 2.62
C PHE A 12 5.58 -29.25 2.05
N ILE A 13 5.48 -29.06 0.72
CA ILE A 13 5.70 -27.74 0.14
C ILE A 13 4.56 -26.89 0.69
N LEU A 14 4.82 -26.16 1.77
CA LEU A 14 3.95 -25.09 2.23
C LEU A 14 3.99 -24.00 1.15
N SER A 15 3.04 -24.05 0.20
CA SER A 15 2.67 -22.87 -0.56
C SER A 15 2.22 -21.83 0.46
N SER A 16 2.99 -20.76 0.60
CA SER A 16 2.77 -19.65 1.52
C SER A 16 1.61 -18.75 1.07
N CYS A 17 0.51 -19.35 0.62
CA CYS A 17 -0.68 -18.63 0.21
C CYS A 17 -1.40 -18.14 1.46
N SER A 18 -1.33 -16.84 1.72
CA SER A 18 -2.42 -16.16 2.42
C SER A 18 -3.72 -16.50 1.67
N PRO A 19 -4.76 -17.07 2.30
CA PRO A 19 -5.99 -17.46 1.59
C PRO A 19 -6.71 -16.31 0.88
N ASN A 20 -6.27 -15.06 1.06
CA ASN A 20 -6.84 -13.86 0.43
C ASN A 20 -5.88 -13.16 -0.56
N GLN A 21 -4.72 -13.72 -0.88
CA GLN A 21 -3.76 -13.11 -1.82
C GLN A 21 -3.32 -14.08 -2.91
N ASP A 22 -3.03 -13.53 -4.10
CA ASP A 22 -2.47 -14.29 -5.21
C ASP A 22 -0.93 -14.40 -5.13
N VAL A 23 -0.32 -15.17 -6.02
CA VAL A 23 1.12 -15.50 -6.05
C VAL A 23 2.01 -14.26 -6.21
N ASN A 24 1.49 -13.18 -6.79
CA ASN A 24 2.16 -11.88 -6.92
C ASN A 24 1.95 -10.95 -5.70
N GLY A 25 1.18 -11.39 -4.69
CA GLY A 25 0.88 -10.62 -3.47
C GLY A 25 -0.26 -9.61 -3.62
N ASP A 26 -1.03 -9.69 -4.71
CA ASP A 26 -2.22 -8.87 -4.94
C ASP A 26 -3.50 -9.52 -4.34
N PHE A 27 -4.61 -8.79 -4.33
CA PHE A 27 -5.88 -9.26 -3.76
C PHE A 27 -6.86 -9.84 -4.78
N LEU A 28 -6.45 -10.00 -6.04
CA LEU A 28 -7.31 -10.46 -7.14
C LEU A 28 -7.23 -11.99 -7.28
N ARG A 29 -7.42 -12.71 -6.17
CA ARG A 29 -7.28 -14.17 -6.10
C ARG A 29 -8.23 -14.90 -7.07
N GLY A 30 -7.66 -15.81 -7.87
CA GLY A 30 -8.43 -16.68 -8.79
C GLY A 30 -8.60 -16.10 -10.19
N VAL A 31 -7.83 -15.07 -10.53
CA VAL A 31 -7.72 -14.52 -11.88
C VAL A 31 -6.41 -15.05 -12.46
N GLU A 32 -6.48 -15.79 -13.57
CA GLU A 32 -5.27 -16.31 -14.21
C GLU A 32 -4.46 -15.16 -14.83
N TYR A 33 -3.17 -15.12 -14.52
CA TYR A 33 -2.22 -14.21 -15.17
C TYR A 33 -1.77 -14.87 -16.45
N ASP A 34 -2.22 -14.33 -17.59
CA ASP A 34 -1.71 -14.77 -18.88
C ASP A 34 -0.19 -14.55 -18.90
N THR A 35 0.55 -15.66 -18.93
CA THR A 35 2.02 -15.67 -18.95
C THR A 35 2.58 -15.96 -20.33
N SER A 36 1.75 -16.13 -21.37
CA SER A 36 2.26 -16.37 -22.71
C SER A 36 1.24 -16.12 -23.81
N THR A 37 1.65 -15.30 -24.78
CA THR A 37 1.15 -15.29 -26.15
C THR A 37 1.11 -16.71 -26.73
N ASN A 38 -0.04 -17.38 -26.68
CA ASN A 38 -0.32 -18.51 -27.56
C ASN A 38 -1.83 -18.59 -27.84
N THR A 39 -2.16 -18.22 -29.06
CA THR A 39 -3.47 -18.41 -29.69
C THR A 39 -3.80 -19.90 -29.78
N GLY A 40 -4.72 -20.36 -28.94
CA GLY A 40 -5.34 -21.68 -29.03
C GLY A 40 -6.75 -21.63 -28.48
N GLY A 41 -7.74 -21.69 -29.38
CA GLY A 41 -9.15 -21.51 -29.07
C GLY A 41 -9.71 -22.50 -28.05
N GLY A 42 -10.42 -21.95 -27.07
CA GLY A 42 -11.25 -22.69 -26.12
C GLY A 42 -12.22 -21.72 -25.47
N ASN A 43 -13.52 -21.96 -25.65
CA ASN A 43 -14.61 -21.13 -25.14
C ASN A 43 -14.72 -21.30 -23.61
N GLY A 44 -13.90 -20.55 -22.88
CA GLY A 44 -13.94 -20.37 -21.42
C GLY A 44 -13.38 -18.98 -21.17
N GLY A 45 -14.15 -18.11 -20.50
CA GLY A 45 -13.83 -16.69 -20.36
C GLY A 45 -12.44 -16.49 -19.75
N SER A 46 -11.46 -16.24 -20.61
CA SER A 46 -10.11 -15.84 -20.24
C SER A 46 -10.22 -14.52 -19.51
N THR A 47 -10.14 -14.53 -18.19
CA THR A 47 -10.05 -13.32 -17.40
C THR A 47 -8.66 -12.74 -17.62
N THR A 48 -8.52 -11.87 -18.63
CA THR A 48 -7.27 -11.14 -18.85
C THR A 48 -6.98 -10.29 -17.61
N THR A 49 -5.97 -10.70 -16.83
CA THR A 49 -5.49 -9.91 -15.70
C THR A 49 -4.74 -8.70 -16.23
N ARG A 50 -5.07 -7.52 -15.71
CA ARG A 50 -4.51 -6.24 -16.13
C ARG A 50 -3.73 -5.66 -14.97
N PHE A 51 -2.47 -5.33 -15.20
CA PHE A 51 -1.65 -4.66 -14.20
C PHE A 51 -1.84 -3.16 -14.32
N LEU A 52 -2.16 -2.49 -13.21
CA LEU A 52 -2.19 -1.03 -13.20
C LEU A 52 -0.81 -0.51 -13.62
N SER A 53 -0.75 0.22 -14.72
CA SER A 53 0.51 0.71 -15.30
C SER A 53 0.68 2.20 -15.10
N LYS A 54 -0.42 2.96 -15.02
CA LYS A 54 -0.39 4.40 -14.81
C LYS A 54 -1.67 4.91 -14.16
N VAL A 55 -1.51 5.87 -13.25
CA VAL A 55 -2.60 6.73 -12.78
C VAL A 55 -2.23 8.18 -13.10
N SER A 56 -3.15 8.94 -13.66
CA SER A 56 -3.03 10.39 -13.75
C SER A 56 -4.22 11.08 -13.10
N GLY A 57 -3.94 12.08 -12.29
CA GLY A 57 -4.94 12.81 -11.52
C GLY A 57 -4.92 14.30 -11.81
N VAL A 58 -6.09 14.92 -11.67
CA VAL A 58 -6.29 16.35 -11.52
C VAL A 58 -7.26 16.53 -10.37
N ASP A 59 -6.89 17.27 -9.33
CA ASP A 59 -7.81 17.57 -8.23
C ASP A 59 -8.71 18.77 -8.55
N SER A 60 -9.60 19.12 -7.60
CA SER A 60 -10.52 20.26 -7.75
C SER A 60 -9.82 21.62 -7.89
N ASP A 61 -8.58 21.74 -7.41
CA ASP A 61 -7.78 22.97 -7.49
C ASP A 61 -6.92 23.02 -8.77
N GLY A 62 -6.89 21.92 -9.53
CA GLY A 62 -6.21 21.79 -10.82
C GLY A 62 -4.80 21.22 -10.72
N GLU A 63 -4.36 20.81 -9.52
CA GLU A 63 -3.05 20.21 -9.28
C GLU A 63 -2.97 18.85 -9.95
N LYS A 64 -1.82 18.57 -10.57
CA LYS A 64 -1.65 17.36 -11.38
C LYS A 64 -0.76 16.38 -10.66
N THR A 65 -1.18 15.12 -10.71
CA THR A 65 -0.37 13.99 -10.25
C THR A 65 -0.27 12.96 -11.35
N THR A 66 0.90 12.36 -11.52
CA THR A 66 1.09 11.19 -12.37
C THR A 66 1.88 10.14 -11.63
N VAL A 67 1.40 8.89 -11.64
CA VAL A 67 2.08 7.74 -11.04
C VAL A 67 2.23 6.66 -12.09
N ASP A 68 3.45 6.31 -12.45
CA ASP A 68 3.78 5.22 -13.36
C ASP A 68 4.23 3.98 -12.57
N TYR A 69 3.61 2.84 -12.83
CA TYR A 69 3.89 1.55 -12.21
C TYR A 69 4.65 0.67 -13.21
N ILE A 70 5.91 0.40 -12.91
CA ILE A 70 6.85 -0.23 -13.83
C ILE A 70 7.12 -1.66 -13.37
N TYR A 71 6.96 -2.61 -14.29
CA TYR A 71 7.07 -4.03 -13.99
C TYR A 71 8.12 -4.73 -14.87
N THR A 72 8.79 -5.71 -14.28
CA THR A 72 9.55 -6.72 -15.01
C THR A 72 8.77 -8.03 -14.97
N GLY A 73 8.24 -8.47 -16.11
CA GLY A 73 7.20 -9.51 -16.14
C GLY A 73 5.96 -9.05 -15.37
N SER A 74 5.55 -9.84 -14.38
CA SER A 74 4.43 -9.56 -13.47
C SER A 74 4.85 -8.91 -12.14
N LYS A 75 6.15 -8.67 -11.90
CA LYS A 75 6.64 -8.05 -10.66
C LYS A 75 6.73 -6.54 -10.80
N LEU A 76 6.11 -5.81 -9.87
CA LEU A 76 6.25 -4.36 -9.76
C LEU A 76 7.66 -4.01 -9.27
N THR A 77 8.52 -3.51 -10.14
CA THR A 77 9.92 -3.24 -9.81
C THR A 77 10.21 -1.79 -9.47
N SER A 78 9.37 -0.86 -9.95
CA SER A 78 9.52 0.56 -9.64
C SER A 78 8.18 1.28 -9.74
N VAL A 79 8.01 2.30 -8.90
CA VAL A 79 6.89 3.25 -9.00
C VAL A 79 7.47 4.66 -9.05
N LYS A 80 7.03 5.45 -10.02
CA LYS A 80 7.46 6.83 -10.20
C LYS A 80 6.28 7.75 -10.06
N SER A 81 6.33 8.64 -9.09
CA SER A 81 5.33 9.66 -8.85
C SER A 81 5.87 11.03 -9.27
N GLN A 82 5.03 11.83 -9.90
CA GLN A 82 5.30 13.20 -10.30
C GLN A 82 4.14 14.07 -9.81
N PHE A 83 4.49 15.13 -9.09
CA PHE A 83 3.60 16.14 -8.54
C PHE A 83 4.08 17.52 -9.04
N ASP A 84 3.30 18.57 -8.84
CA ASP A 84 3.65 19.90 -9.36
C ASP A 84 4.93 20.48 -8.72
N ASP A 85 5.25 20.10 -7.49
CA ASP A 85 6.37 20.62 -6.69
C ASP A 85 7.47 19.58 -6.37
N GLY A 86 7.33 18.37 -6.90
CA GLY A 86 8.20 17.28 -6.51
C GLY A 86 8.03 16.01 -7.31
N ASN A 87 8.92 15.06 -7.06
CA ASN A 87 8.83 13.73 -7.61
C ASN A 87 9.30 12.71 -6.61
N GLU A 88 8.94 11.47 -6.90
CA GLU A 88 9.35 10.35 -6.10
C GLU A 88 9.59 9.12 -6.96
N ASN A 89 10.52 8.28 -6.55
CA ASN A 89 10.79 7.00 -7.14
C ASN A 89 10.97 5.93 -6.05
N ALA A 90 10.09 4.94 -6.04
CA ALA A 90 10.24 3.72 -5.26
C ALA A 90 10.85 2.62 -6.15
N VAL A 91 11.85 1.90 -5.66
CA VAL A 91 12.47 0.74 -6.31
C VAL A 91 12.32 -0.46 -5.40
N LEU A 92 11.79 -1.56 -5.95
CA LEU A 92 11.40 -2.74 -5.19
C LEU A 92 12.28 -3.92 -5.56
N THR A 93 12.89 -4.55 -4.55
CA THR A 93 13.70 -5.76 -4.71
C THR A 93 12.97 -6.97 -4.14
N TYR A 94 13.07 -8.10 -4.82
CA TYR A 94 12.35 -9.33 -4.48
C TYR A 94 13.30 -10.47 -4.14
N ASN A 95 12.87 -11.35 -3.25
CA ASN A 95 13.50 -12.67 -3.06
C ASN A 95 13.01 -13.72 -4.07
N SER A 96 13.54 -14.94 -3.95
CA SER A 96 13.15 -16.10 -4.75
C SER A 96 11.70 -16.54 -4.54
N ASN A 97 11.07 -16.16 -3.43
CA ASN A 97 9.67 -16.45 -3.12
C ASN A 97 8.71 -15.35 -3.60
N ASN A 98 9.18 -14.44 -4.47
CA ASN A 98 8.39 -13.32 -5.01
C ASN A 98 7.85 -12.35 -3.94
N GLN A 99 8.50 -12.27 -2.78
CA GLN A 99 8.21 -11.26 -1.76
C GLN A 99 9.16 -10.08 -1.91
N ILE A 100 8.64 -8.86 -1.73
CA ILE A 100 9.45 -7.63 -1.69
C ILE A 100 10.30 -7.70 -0.41
N THR A 101 11.61 -7.78 -0.52
CA THR A 101 12.50 -7.81 0.65
C THR A 101 13.12 -6.46 0.96
N HIS A 102 13.19 -5.58 -0.04
CA HIS A 102 13.78 -4.26 0.13
C HIS A 102 13.05 -3.22 -0.74
N MET A 103 12.95 -2.00 -0.24
CA MET A 103 12.44 -0.86 -0.99
C MET A 103 13.30 0.39 -0.74
N ASP A 104 13.77 0.99 -1.83
CA ASP A 104 14.39 2.31 -1.81
C ASP A 104 13.39 3.34 -2.31
N ILE A 105 13.08 4.35 -1.49
CA ILE A 105 12.19 5.46 -1.83
C ILE A 105 13.03 6.72 -1.88
N THR A 106 13.17 7.29 -3.07
CA THR A 106 13.80 8.60 -3.26
C THR A 106 12.72 9.64 -3.45
N ASN A 107 12.65 10.62 -2.58
CA ASN A 107 11.74 11.76 -2.68
C ASN A 107 12.56 13.03 -2.96
N VAL A 108 12.09 13.82 -3.92
CA VAL A 108 12.66 15.13 -4.26
C VAL A 108 11.56 16.17 -4.12
N GLU A 109 11.72 17.06 -3.14
CA GLU A 109 10.76 18.10 -2.82
C GLU A 109 11.52 19.40 -2.59
N SER A 110 11.11 20.49 -3.27
CA SER A 110 11.76 21.81 -3.14
C SER A 110 13.29 21.80 -3.32
N GLY A 111 13.82 20.86 -4.12
CA GLY A 111 15.25 20.70 -4.39
C GLY A 111 16.02 19.87 -3.36
N GLU A 112 15.40 19.46 -2.25
CA GLU A 112 15.99 18.52 -1.30
C GLU A 112 15.71 17.08 -1.74
N THR A 113 16.73 16.23 -1.69
CA THR A 113 16.59 14.79 -1.97
C THR A 113 16.70 13.99 -0.68
N LYS A 114 15.66 13.23 -0.37
CA LYS A 114 15.60 12.27 0.75
C LYS A 114 15.60 10.85 0.19
N LEU A 115 16.41 9.97 0.78
CA LEU A 115 16.42 8.55 0.48
C LEU A 115 15.98 7.77 1.71
N THR A 116 14.87 7.05 1.60
CA THR A 116 14.40 6.10 2.61
C THR A 116 14.65 4.69 2.13
N LYS A 117 15.42 3.91 2.89
CA LYS A 117 15.69 2.49 2.63
C LYS A 117 14.91 1.65 3.60
N LEU A 118 14.22 0.63 3.11
CA LEU A 118 13.32 -0.20 3.90
C LEU A 118 13.66 -1.68 3.69
N ASP A 119 13.91 -2.41 4.79
CA ASP A 119 14.13 -3.84 4.80
C ASP A 119 12.91 -4.56 5.39
N LEU A 120 12.33 -5.47 4.61
CA LEU A 120 11.05 -6.11 4.92
C LEU A 120 11.28 -7.55 5.42
N VAL A 121 10.65 -7.89 6.53
CA VAL A 121 10.70 -9.23 7.13
C VAL A 121 9.31 -9.86 7.13
N TYR A 122 9.25 -11.09 6.64
CA TYR A 122 8.02 -11.87 6.57
C TYR A 122 8.05 -13.01 7.59
N ASP A 123 6.88 -13.35 8.10
CA ASP A 123 6.64 -14.50 8.96
C ASP A 123 5.42 -15.24 8.43
N SER A 124 5.60 -16.53 8.11
CA SER A 124 4.53 -17.38 7.58
C SER A 124 3.83 -16.76 6.35
N GLY A 125 4.60 -16.09 5.48
CA GLY A 125 4.10 -15.43 4.26
C GLY A 125 3.53 -14.02 4.47
N LYS A 126 3.31 -13.57 5.71
CA LYS A 126 2.79 -12.24 6.03
C LYS A 126 3.91 -11.26 6.33
N LEU A 127 3.76 -10.01 5.88
CA LEU A 127 4.69 -8.95 6.23
C LEU A 127 4.57 -8.67 7.73
N LYS A 128 5.63 -8.95 8.49
CA LYS A 128 5.63 -8.87 9.95
C LYS A 128 6.15 -7.53 10.45
N SER A 129 7.31 -7.14 9.95
CA SER A 129 8.01 -5.94 10.38
C SER A 129 8.86 -5.38 9.24
N VAL A 130 9.09 -4.07 9.30
CA VAL A 130 9.99 -3.36 8.39
C VAL A 130 10.90 -2.48 9.21
N SER A 131 12.20 -2.52 8.94
CA SER A 131 13.17 -1.56 9.47
C SER A 131 13.59 -0.60 8.38
N GLY A 132 13.84 0.66 8.72
CA GLY A 132 14.26 1.62 7.73
C GLY A 132 15.19 2.70 8.23
N THR A 133 15.78 3.40 7.26
CA THR A 133 16.60 4.59 7.48
C THR A 133 16.24 5.64 6.45
N THR A 134 16.07 6.88 6.88
CA THR A 134 15.88 8.03 6.00
C THR A 134 17.09 8.93 6.08
N GLU A 135 17.70 9.24 4.94
CA GLU A 135 18.88 10.09 4.79
C GLU A 135 18.57 11.30 3.91
N SER A 136 19.20 12.44 4.18
CA SER A 136 19.21 13.62 3.31
C SER A 136 20.63 14.17 3.23
N ALA A 137 21.11 14.46 2.02
CA ALA A 137 22.48 14.93 1.77
C ALA A 137 23.58 14.07 2.44
N GLY A 138 23.36 12.75 2.54
CA GLY A 138 24.27 11.81 3.20
C GLY A 138 24.23 11.82 4.73
N LYS A 139 23.36 12.61 5.35
CA LYS A 139 23.11 12.62 6.80
C LYS A 139 21.89 11.76 7.12
N LEU A 140 22.04 10.86 8.09
CA LEU A 140 20.93 10.09 8.65
C LEU A 140 19.98 11.03 9.41
N LEU A 141 18.71 11.04 9.02
CA LEU A 141 17.64 11.80 9.67
C LEU A 141 16.85 10.92 10.63
N TYR A 142 16.44 9.75 10.17
CA TYR A 142 15.56 8.87 10.94
C TYR A 142 15.99 7.41 10.84
N LYS A 143 15.77 6.67 11.94
CA LYS A 143 15.64 5.22 11.95
C LYS A 143 14.19 4.86 12.22
N SER A 144 13.62 4.04 11.36
CA SER A 144 12.21 3.66 11.44
C SER A 144 12.01 2.18 11.73
N THR A 145 10.91 1.89 12.41
CA THR A 145 10.37 0.53 12.55
C THR A 145 8.89 0.56 12.24
N THR A 146 8.43 -0.32 11.35
CA THR A 146 7.01 -0.50 11.02
C THR A 146 6.56 -1.90 11.41
N ASP A 147 5.49 -1.99 12.19
CA ASP A 147 4.88 -3.26 12.61
C ASP A 147 3.46 -3.38 12.07
N MET A 148 3.07 -4.61 11.71
CA MET A 148 1.74 -4.93 11.20
C MET A 148 0.97 -5.83 12.17
N THR A 149 -0.30 -5.52 12.39
CA THR A 149 -1.26 -6.36 13.10
C THR A 149 -2.29 -6.90 12.12
N TYR A 150 -2.62 -8.19 12.25
CA TYR A 150 -3.58 -8.87 11.39
C TYR A 150 -4.75 -9.44 12.18
N SER A 151 -5.93 -9.47 11.55
CA SER A 151 -7.06 -10.30 11.94
C SER A 151 -7.33 -11.29 10.81
N GLY A 152 -6.92 -12.54 11.00
CA GLY A 152 -6.84 -13.50 9.91
C GLY A 152 -5.81 -13.03 8.87
N GLU A 153 -6.24 -12.85 7.62
CA GLU A 153 -5.40 -12.37 6.52
C GLU A 153 -5.46 -10.85 6.31
N LYS A 154 -6.32 -10.14 7.04
CA LYS A 154 -6.51 -8.69 6.86
C LYS A 154 -5.62 -7.93 7.81
N VAL A 155 -4.88 -6.96 7.29
CA VAL A 155 -4.13 -5.99 8.10
C VAL A 155 -5.13 -5.08 8.80
N THR A 156 -5.12 -5.03 10.12
CA THR A 156 -6.02 -4.17 10.91
C THR A 156 -5.31 -2.98 11.54
N LYS A 157 -3.99 -3.05 11.68
CA LYS A 157 -3.19 -1.94 12.18
C LYS A 157 -1.80 -1.96 11.54
N VAL A 158 -1.29 -0.77 11.21
CA VAL A 158 0.11 -0.54 10.84
C VAL A 158 0.63 0.58 11.71
N LEU A 159 1.75 0.37 12.40
CA LEU A 159 2.39 1.35 13.26
C LEU A 159 3.81 1.56 12.79
N THR A 160 4.13 2.78 12.35
CA THR A 160 5.50 3.20 12.05
C THR A 160 6.00 4.14 13.13
N LYS A 161 7.16 3.85 13.70
CA LYS A 161 7.87 4.73 14.64
C LYS A 161 9.07 5.33 13.93
N MET A 162 9.23 6.65 14.03
CA MET A 162 10.33 7.40 13.44
C MET A 162 11.19 7.94 14.58
N ASN A 163 12.42 7.48 14.66
CA ASN A 163 13.36 7.88 15.71
C ASN A 163 14.43 8.79 15.11
N ALA A 164 14.63 9.96 15.70
CA ALA A 164 15.71 10.88 15.34
C ALA A 164 16.90 10.70 16.28
N GLU A 165 18.07 11.16 15.86
CA GLU A 165 19.24 11.20 16.75
C GLU A 165 18.98 12.17 17.90
N ASP A 166 19.25 11.73 19.13
CA ASP A 166 19.14 12.55 20.33
C ASP A 166 20.20 13.67 20.29
N PRO A 167 19.79 14.96 20.24
CA PRO A 167 20.74 16.08 20.19
C PRO A 167 21.65 16.17 21.41
N ASP A 168 21.20 15.65 22.56
CA ASP A 168 21.96 15.67 23.82
C ASP A 168 22.85 14.42 23.98
N ASN A 169 22.57 13.34 23.24
CA ASN A 169 23.29 12.06 23.31
C ASN A 169 23.61 11.50 21.91
N PRO A 170 24.66 12.01 21.22
CA PRO A 170 25.03 11.57 19.88
C PRO A 170 25.18 10.04 19.76
N GLY A 171 24.62 9.48 18.69
CA GLY A 171 24.54 8.03 18.44
C GLY A 171 23.35 7.32 19.08
N GLN A 172 22.63 7.94 20.01
CA GLN A 172 21.35 7.43 20.52
C GLN A 172 20.19 7.93 19.66
N PHE A 173 19.16 7.10 19.52
CA PHE A 173 17.97 7.43 18.73
C PHE A 173 16.74 7.34 19.62
N ILE A 174 15.97 8.43 19.66
CA ILE A 174 14.76 8.56 20.46
C ILE A 174 13.55 8.77 19.56
N LEU A 175 12.38 8.35 20.01
CA LEU A 175 11.13 8.50 19.26
C LEU A 175 10.87 10.00 19.02
N GLU A 176 10.72 10.38 17.75
CA GLU A 176 10.31 11.73 17.35
C GLU A 176 8.80 11.77 17.10
N TYR A 177 8.30 10.81 16.34
CA TYR A 177 6.87 10.64 16.08
C TYR A 177 6.53 9.23 15.65
N GLU A 178 5.25 8.90 15.70
CA GLU A 178 4.68 7.67 15.16
C GLU A 178 3.53 7.97 14.21
N VAL A 179 3.38 7.11 13.19
CA VAL A 179 2.28 7.13 12.22
C VAL A 179 1.54 5.81 12.34
N THR A 180 0.26 5.87 12.67
CA THR A 180 -0.61 4.70 12.86
C THR A 180 -1.77 4.70 11.87
N SER A 181 -1.92 3.62 11.11
CA SER A 181 -3.15 3.32 10.36
C SER A 181 -3.93 2.26 11.11
N ASN A 182 -5.18 2.54 11.48
CA ASN A 182 -6.14 1.54 11.97
C ASN A 182 -7.21 1.31 10.91
N LEU A 183 -7.50 0.04 10.62
CA LEU A 183 -8.37 -0.38 9.53
C LEU A 183 -9.48 -1.28 10.07
N THR A 184 -10.71 -0.98 9.69
CA THR A 184 -11.85 -1.89 9.85
C THR A 184 -12.40 -2.28 8.49
N TYR A 185 -12.99 -3.46 8.40
CA TYR A 185 -13.48 -4.02 7.14
C TYR A 185 -14.97 -4.35 7.23
N ALA A 186 -15.67 -4.12 6.11
CA ALA A 186 -16.99 -4.68 5.84
C ALA A 186 -16.84 -5.65 4.66
N GLY A 187 -16.94 -6.96 4.92
CA GLY A 187 -16.56 -7.96 3.92
C GLY A 187 -15.09 -7.79 3.53
N ASN A 188 -14.78 -7.75 2.24
CA ASN A 188 -13.41 -7.63 1.71
C ASN A 188 -12.98 -6.19 1.41
N ASN A 189 -13.74 -5.21 1.88
CA ASN A 189 -13.48 -3.79 1.65
C ASN A 189 -13.24 -3.08 2.97
N ILE A 190 -12.35 -2.09 2.99
CA ILE A 190 -12.15 -1.23 4.15
C ILE A 190 -13.46 -0.44 4.37
N SER A 191 -14.00 -0.44 5.57
CA SER A 191 -15.15 0.40 5.94
C SER A 191 -14.71 1.69 6.62
N ASN A 192 -13.59 1.64 7.35
CA ASN A 192 -13.01 2.79 8.01
C ASN A 192 -11.49 2.69 8.02
N TRP A 193 -10.82 3.79 7.72
CA TRP A 193 -9.39 3.95 7.86
C TRP A 193 -9.08 5.20 8.68
N LYS A 194 -8.41 5.01 9.81
CA LYS A 194 -7.96 6.09 10.68
C LYS A 194 -6.43 6.17 10.66
N LEU A 195 -5.92 7.22 10.03
CA LEU A 195 -4.51 7.60 10.03
C LEU A 195 -4.27 8.60 11.16
N ALA A 196 -3.28 8.35 12.01
CA ALA A 196 -2.91 9.23 13.10
C ALA A 196 -1.41 9.44 13.15
N THR A 197 -0.98 10.69 13.26
CA THR A 197 0.41 11.06 13.55
C THR A 197 0.49 11.60 14.98
N THR A 198 1.30 10.97 15.81
CA THR A 198 1.53 11.37 17.21
C THR A 198 2.99 11.75 17.36
N THR A 199 3.28 12.98 17.75
CA THR A 199 4.64 13.40 18.11
C THR A 199 4.97 12.94 19.52
N ALA A 200 6.24 12.61 19.75
CA ALA A 200 6.73 12.35 21.09
C ALA A 200 6.62 13.63 21.93
N SER A 201 6.12 13.48 23.15
CA SER A 201 6.00 14.57 24.12
C SER A 201 7.10 14.40 25.16
N ALA A 202 8.01 15.35 25.23
CA ALA A 202 8.78 15.60 26.44
C ALA A 202 7.92 16.54 27.31
N GLY A 203 7.52 16.09 28.51
CA GLY A 203 6.63 16.85 29.39
C GLY A 203 7.12 18.28 29.67
N PRO A 204 6.28 19.20 30.16
CA PRO A 204 4.86 19.04 30.53
C PRO A 204 3.87 19.27 29.38
N ILE A 205 4.35 19.53 28.16
CA ILE A 205 3.50 19.86 27.02
C ILE A 205 3.11 18.58 26.28
N THR A 206 1.81 18.28 26.25
CA THR A 206 1.24 17.23 25.42
C THR A 206 0.79 17.81 24.08
N ILE A 207 1.26 17.24 22.98
CA ILE A 207 0.82 17.61 21.64
C ILE A 207 -0.29 16.63 21.24
N PRO A 208 -1.51 17.10 20.94
CA PRO A 208 -2.59 16.22 20.51
C PRO A 208 -2.23 15.59 19.15
N PRO A 209 -2.62 14.32 18.90
CA PRO A 209 -2.37 13.67 17.62
C PRO A 209 -3.11 14.36 16.47
N ILE A 210 -2.47 14.40 15.30
CA ILE A 210 -3.15 14.75 14.05
C ILE A 210 -3.86 13.49 13.56
N VAL A 211 -5.17 13.57 13.36
CA VAL A 211 -6.00 12.42 12.98
C VAL A 211 -6.78 12.75 11.71
N ILE A 212 -6.68 11.83 10.75
CA ILE A 212 -7.51 11.79 9.54
C ILE A 212 -8.27 10.47 9.57
N GLU A 213 -9.59 10.54 9.53
CA GLU A 213 -10.47 9.37 9.49
C GLU A 213 -11.27 9.36 8.19
N SER A 214 -11.23 8.25 7.48
CA SER A 214 -11.90 8.03 6.21
C SER A 214 -12.89 6.89 6.35
N ALA A 215 -14.18 7.21 6.32
CA ALA A 215 -15.25 6.22 6.25
C ALA A 215 -15.60 5.96 4.78
N LEU A 216 -15.38 4.73 4.32
CA LEU A 216 -15.60 4.32 2.93
C LEU A 216 -16.83 3.43 2.83
N SER A 217 -17.68 3.68 1.83
CA SER A 217 -18.96 3.00 1.71
C SER A 217 -19.48 2.99 0.27
N ASN A 218 -20.64 2.35 0.08
CA ASN A 218 -21.32 2.21 -1.21
C ASN A 218 -20.41 1.61 -2.29
N TYR A 219 -19.66 0.59 -1.91
CA TYR A 219 -18.79 -0.14 -2.82
C TYR A 219 -19.60 -0.72 -3.98
N ASP A 220 -19.03 -0.65 -5.18
CA ASP A 220 -19.59 -1.41 -6.29
C ASP A 220 -18.98 -2.81 -6.40
N THR A 221 -19.30 -3.50 -7.49
CA THR A 221 -18.88 -4.88 -7.73
C THR A 221 -17.63 -4.97 -8.62
N ASN A 222 -17.06 -3.84 -9.05
CA ASN A 222 -15.94 -3.82 -9.98
C ASN A 222 -14.60 -3.85 -9.23
N LYS A 223 -13.53 -4.17 -9.95
CA LYS A 223 -12.20 -4.36 -9.36
C LYS A 223 -11.60 -3.03 -8.95
N ASN A 224 -11.00 -2.98 -7.76
CA ASN A 224 -10.16 -1.86 -7.36
C ASN A 224 -8.82 -1.91 -8.13
N PRO A 225 -8.41 -0.82 -8.82
CA PRO A 225 -7.16 -0.80 -9.57
C PRO A 225 -5.95 -1.01 -8.68
N PHE A 226 -5.96 -0.45 -7.47
CA PHE A 226 -4.85 -0.54 -6.51
C PHE A 226 -4.75 -1.90 -5.84
N ALA A 227 -5.80 -2.72 -5.90
CA ALA A 227 -5.78 -4.09 -5.40
C ALA A 227 -4.89 -5.03 -6.23
N SER A 228 -4.49 -4.61 -7.43
CA SER A 228 -3.49 -5.30 -8.27
C SER A 228 -2.04 -5.04 -7.84
N LEU A 229 -1.81 -4.10 -6.92
CA LEU A 229 -0.48 -3.77 -6.42
C LEU A 229 -0.10 -4.68 -5.23
N PRO A 230 1.20 -4.96 -5.02
CA PRO A 230 1.65 -5.76 -3.90
C PRO A 230 1.22 -5.16 -2.55
N LEU A 231 0.72 -5.98 -1.62
CA LEU A 231 0.31 -5.53 -0.28
C LEU A 231 1.39 -4.72 0.44
N ALA A 232 2.64 -5.16 0.38
CA ALA A 232 3.74 -4.48 1.05
C ALA A 232 3.95 -3.07 0.49
N TYR A 233 3.83 -2.90 -0.82
CA TYR A 233 3.90 -1.59 -1.45
C TYR A 233 2.73 -0.71 -1.00
N ASN A 234 1.49 -1.19 -1.09
CA ASN A 234 0.29 -0.46 -0.66
C ASN A 234 0.36 0.05 0.79
N ILE A 235 0.93 -0.74 1.70
CA ILE A 235 1.09 -0.35 3.11
C ILE A 235 2.19 0.71 3.26
N LEU A 236 3.38 0.44 2.71
CA LEU A 236 4.55 1.28 2.93
C LEU A 236 4.43 2.61 2.20
N SER A 237 3.77 2.63 1.05
CA SER A 237 3.56 3.86 0.29
C SER A 237 2.78 4.91 1.06
N THR A 238 1.85 4.48 1.92
CA THR A 238 1.10 5.41 2.77
C THR A 238 1.88 5.85 4.01
N HIS A 239 2.68 4.95 4.61
CA HIS A 239 3.41 5.26 5.85
C HIS A 239 4.71 6.04 5.62
N TYR A 240 5.25 6.02 4.41
CA TYR A 240 6.45 6.77 4.02
C TYR A 240 6.15 7.85 2.97
N ASN A 241 4.89 8.30 2.91
CA ASN A 241 4.41 9.42 2.07
C ASN A 241 4.68 9.29 0.56
N THR A 242 4.69 8.06 0.05
CA THR A 242 4.93 7.76 -1.37
C THR A 242 3.65 7.75 -2.20
N SER A 243 2.51 7.49 -1.54
CA SER A 243 1.17 7.67 -2.07
C SER A 243 0.14 7.57 -0.95
N ASN A 244 -0.66 8.64 -0.79
CA ASN A 244 -1.79 8.65 0.15
C ASN A 244 -2.91 7.68 -0.24
N GLN A 245 -2.87 7.10 -1.44
CA GLN A 245 -3.87 6.14 -1.91
C GLN A 245 -3.46 4.67 -1.75
N GLY A 246 -2.21 4.38 -1.35
CA GLY A 246 -1.72 3.00 -1.22
C GLY A 246 -2.61 2.11 -0.36
N MET A 247 -3.04 2.61 0.80
CA MET A 247 -3.89 1.86 1.73
C MET A 247 -5.26 1.48 1.13
N LEU A 248 -5.75 2.23 0.14
CA LEU A 248 -7.00 1.93 -0.55
C LEU A 248 -6.90 0.63 -1.35
N GLY A 249 -5.70 0.22 -1.76
CA GLY A 249 -5.44 -1.06 -2.44
C GLY A 249 -5.71 -2.30 -1.58
N LEU A 250 -5.99 -2.15 -0.28
CA LEU A 250 -6.42 -3.26 0.57
C LEU A 250 -7.93 -3.56 0.48
N SER A 251 -8.69 -2.81 -0.32
CA SER A 251 -10.09 -3.11 -0.64
C SER A 251 -10.21 -3.83 -1.97
N ALA A 252 -11.07 -4.85 -2.06
CA ALA A 252 -11.29 -5.57 -3.31
C ALA A 252 -12.02 -4.74 -4.39
N ASN A 253 -12.91 -3.84 -3.98
CA ASN A 253 -13.78 -3.06 -4.87
C ASN A 253 -13.60 -1.55 -4.73
N ASN A 254 -14.18 -0.79 -5.66
CA ASN A 254 -14.16 0.68 -5.64
C ASN A 254 -15.26 1.21 -4.71
N TYR A 255 -14.90 2.09 -3.77
CA TYR A 255 -15.87 2.82 -2.96
C TYR A 255 -16.54 3.90 -3.80
N LYS A 256 -17.85 4.12 -3.64
CA LYS A 256 -18.54 5.26 -4.30
C LYS A 256 -18.78 6.43 -3.37
N THR A 257 -18.54 6.26 -2.08
CA THR A 257 -18.69 7.33 -1.10
C THR A 257 -17.55 7.26 -0.10
N ILE A 258 -16.93 8.41 0.13
CA ILE A 258 -15.95 8.60 1.20
C ILE A 258 -16.37 9.80 2.04
N LYS A 259 -16.33 9.64 3.36
CA LYS A 259 -16.40 10.75 4.30
C LYS A 259 -15.06 10.87 4.99
N VAL A 260 -14.37 11.99 4.76
CA VAL A 260 -13.10 12.30 5.40
C VAL A 260 -13.36 13.26 6.54
N THR A 261 -12.89 12.91 7.73
CA THR A 261 -12.93 13.73 8.94
C THR A 261 -11.49 14.03 9.36
N ALA A 262 -11.13 15.31 9.39
CA ALA A 262 -9.83 15.78 9.85
C ALA A 262 -10.01 16.98 10.77
N MET A 263 -9.35 16.98 11.92
CA MET A 263 -9.39 18.09 12.89
C MET A 263 -10.82 18.55 13.26
N GLY A 264 -11.76 17.60 13.37
CA GLY A 264 -13.17 17.87 13.69
C GLY A 264 -14.04 18.37 12.53
N MET A 265 -13.46 18.66 11.37
CA MET A 265 -14.19 18.99 10.14
C MET A 265 -14.45 17.73 9.34
N SER A 266 -15.59 17.67 8.65
CA SER A 266 -15.93 16.53 7.78
C SER A 266 -16.33 17.00 6.40
N GLN A 267 -15.83 16.31 5.39
CA GLN A 267 -16.25 16.44 4.01
C GLN A 267 -16.69 15.08 3.49
N SER A 268 -17.69 15.04 2.63
CA SER A 268 -18.12 13.83 1.95
C SER A 268 -18.00 14.01 0.46
N LEU A 269 -17.44 13.02 -0.21
CA LEU A 269 -17.30 12.97 -1.65
C LEU A 269 -17.96 11.71 -2.19
N THR A 270 -18.58 11.85 -3.35
CA THR A 270 -19.18 10.76 -4.11
C THR A 270 -18.39 10.56 -5.39
N MET A 271 -18.01 9.32 -5.66
CA MET A 271 -17.21 8.94 -6.82
C MET A 271 -18.08 8.26 -7.88
N THR A 272 -17.86 8.61 -9.14
CA THR A 272 -18.38 7.89 -10.30
C THR A 272 -17.22 7.29 -11.06
N TYR A 273 -17.36 6.02 -11.45
CA TYR A 273 -16.32 5.29 -12.18
C TYR A 273 -16.83 4.88 -13.56
N GLN A 274 -15.97 5.02 -14.55
CA GLN A 274 -16.13 4.39 -15.87
C GLN A 274 -15.26 3.15 -15.94
N TYR A 275 -15.74 2.11 -16.63
CA TYR A 275 -15.12 0.80 -16.67
C TYR A 275 -14.89 0.34 -18.11
N ASN A 276 -13.82 -0.43 -18.31
CA ASN A 276 -13.67 -1.22 -19.54
C ASN A 276 -14.51 -2.51 -19.49
N SER A 277 -14.48 -3.29 -20.57
CA SER A 277 -15.19 -4.57 -20.68
C SER A 277 -14.82 -5.61 -19.62
N ASP A 278 -13.66 -5.45 -18.99
CA ASP A 278 -13.08 -6.41 -18.04
C ASP A 278 -13.33 -5.98 -16.56
N SER A 279 -14.19 -4.97 -16.36
CA SER A 279 -14.53 -4.37 -15.06
C SER A 279 -13.36 -3.71 -14.33
N TYR A 280 -12.33 -3.26 -15.05
CA TYR A 280 -11.29 -2.39 -14.52
C TYR A 280 -11.68 -0.93 -14.78
N PRO A 281 -11.58 -0.03 -13.77
CA PRO A 281 -11.94 1.36 -13.97
C PRO A 281 -10.95 2.03 -14.90
N THR A 282 -11.41 2.81 -15.86
CA THR A 282 -10.58 3.62 -16.76
C THR A 282 -10.55 5.09 -16.33
N GLU A 283 -11.60 5.52 -15.63
CA GLU A 283 -11.75 6.88 -15.13
C GLU A 283 -12.52 6.87 -13.79
N MET A 284 -12.18 7.78 -12.90
CA MET A 284 -12.95 8.14 -11.72
C MET A 284 -13.16 9.65 -11.70
N THR A 285 -14.36 10.10 -11.35
CA THR A 285 -14.67 11.51 -11.08
C THR A 285 -15.37 11.67 -9.74
N SER A 286 -15.02 12.72 -8.98
CA SER A 286 -15.72 13.10 -7.75
C SER A 286 -16.76 14.18 -8.01
N ASN A 287 -17.75 14.28 -7.13
CA ASN A 287 -18.71 15.40 -7.13
C ASN A 287 -18.07 16.76 -6.76
N ALA A 288 -16.81 16.78 -6.32
CA ALA A 288 -16.03 17.99 -6.07
C ALA A 288 -15.18 18.42 -7.28
N GLY A 289 -15.09 17.59 -8.32
CA GLY A 289 -14.34 17.89 -9.54
C GLY A 289 -13.03 17.15 -9.69
N ASP A 290 -12.63 16.33 -8.70
CA ASP A 290 -11.44 15.49 -8.81
C ASP A 290 -11.60 14.47 -9.92
N LYS A 291 -10.52 14.17 -10.63
CA LYS A 291 -10.49 13.20 -11.70
C LYS A 291 -9.25 12.33 -11.60
N LEU A 292 -9.43 11.02 -11.72
CA LEU A 292 -8.34 10.06 -11.95
C LEU A 292 -8.57 9.30 -13.26
N ASN A 293 -7.50 9.06 -14.02
CA ASN A 293 -7.49 8.17 -15.17
C ASN A 293 -6.56 7.00 -14.88
N PHE A 294 -6.97 5.80 -15.27
CA PHE A 294 -6.25 4.57 -15.01
C PHE A 294 -5.89 3.90 -16.34
N LEU A 295 -4.62 3.57 -16.51
CA LEU A 295 -4.13 2.76 -17.62
C LEU A 295 -3.60 1.45 -17.11
N TYR A 296 -3.75 0.43 -17.93
CA TYR A 296 -3.33 -0.93 -17.64
C TYR A 296 -2.52 -1.50 -18.78
N LYS A 297 -1.70 -2.50 -18.44
CA LYS A 297 -1.02 -3.37 -19.40
C LYS A 297 -1.46 -4.82 -19.23
#